data_AF-A0A379AS93-F1
#
_entry.id   AF-A0A379AS93-F1
#
_cell.length_a   1.000
_cell.length_b   1.000
_cell.length_c   1.000
_cell.angle_alpha   90.00
_cell.angle_beta   90.00
_cell.angle_gamma   90.00
#
_symmetry.space_group_name_H-M   'P 1'
#
loop_
_entity.id
_entity.type
_entity.pdbx_description
1 polymer ?
#
loop_
_entity_poly.entity_id
_entity_poly.type
_entity_poly.pdbx_seq_one_letter_code
_entity_poly.pdbx_strand_id
1 'polypeptide(L)'
;MFVQNLTLEQQGALIYLAKEVAQADGYADELQAGMVEILKQQSETGVAEREISINELGTLFNTKLAKYSLLLELLGVALSNDEYHANEQSLIVQYASSLNVSQDELHLLEKWVEKQFALQKEINALLA
;
A
#
# COMPACT_ATOMS: atom_id res chain seq x y z
N MET A 1 -0.58 7.16 4.84
CA MET A 1 0.43 8.25 4.96
C MET A 1 0.49 9.21 3.76
N PHE A 2 0.29 8.72 2.54
CA PHE A 2 0.34 9.42 1.26
C PHE A 2 -0.98 9.37 0.47
N VAL A 3 -2.07 8.84 1.04
CA VAL A 3 -3.43 8.79 0.43
C VAL A 3 -3.83 10.13 -0.20
N GLN A 4 -3.46 11.24 0.43
CA GLN A 4 -3.79 12.61 -0.01
C GLN A 4 -3.04 13.07 -1.27
N ASN A 5 -1.99 12.35 -1.68
CA ASN A 5 -1.34 12.58 -2.98
C ASN A 5 -2.11 11.96 -4.15
N LEU A 6 -3.12 11.14 -3.86
CA LEU A 6 -3.91 10.42 -4.83
C LEU A 6 -5.22 11.15 -5.10
N THR A 7 -5.69 11.11 -6.35
CA THR A 7 -7.03 11.57 -6.72
C THR A 7 -8.09 10.67 -6.08
N LEU A 8 -9.34 11.13 -6.00
CA LEU A 8 -10.46 10.34 -5.47
C LEU A 8 -10.59 8.96 -6.17
N GLU A 9 -10.39 8.94 -7.49
CA GLU A 9 -10.39 7.70 -8.28
C GLU A 9 -9.22 6.76 -7.94
N GLN A 10 -8.02 7.32 -7.73
CA GLN A 10 -6.84 6.57 -7.30
C GLN A 10 -6.95 6.06 -5.87
N GLN A 11 -7.60 6.82 -4.97
CA GLN A 11 -7.88 6.38 -3.60
C GLN A 11 -8.84 5.20 -3.58
N GLY A 12 -9.89 5.22 -4.41
CA GLY A 12 -10.80 4.08 -4.59
C GLY A 12 -10.08 2.82 -5.06
N ALA A 13 -9.15 2.96 -6.01
CA ALA A 13 -8.29 1.88 -6.47
C ALA A 13 -7.31 1.40 -5.39
N LEU A 14 -6.70 2.31 -4.62
CA LEU A 14 -5.83 1.96 -3.49
C LEU A 14 -6.56 1.07 -2.48
N ILE A 15 -7.80 1.41 -2.11
CA ILE A 15 -8.60 0.63 -1.15
C ILE A 15 -8.81 -0.80 -1.64
N TYR A 16 -9.15 -0.96 -2.93
CA TYR A 16 -9.31 -2.29 -3.54
C TYR A 16 -8.00 -3.08 -3.51
N LEU A 17 -6.91 -2.50 -4.03
CA LEU A 17 -5.61 -3.17 -4.11
C LEU A 17 -5.04 -3.51 -2.73
N ALA A 18 -5.30 -2.66 -1.72
CA ALA A 18 -4.88 -2.90 -0.35
C ALA A 18 -5.56 -4.15 0.25
N LYS A 19 -6.83 -4.40 -0.09
CA LYS A 19 -7.50 -5.64 0.31
C LYS A 19 -6.93 -6.86 -0.40
N GLU A 20 -6.66 -6.73 -1.69
CA GLU A 20 -6.05 -7.83 -2.46
C GLU A 20 -4.68 -8.21 -1.87
N VAL A 21 -3.86 -7.21 -1.49
CA VAL A 21 -2.59 -7.44 -0.78
C VAL A 21 -2.82 -8.11 0.56
N ALA A 22 -3.70 -7.58 1.41
CA ALA A 22 -3.99 -8.17 2.72
C ALA A 22 -4.56 -9.59 2.64
N GLN A 23 -5.15 -10.00 1.52
CA GLN A 23 -5.76 -11.32 1.34
C GLN A 23 -4.89 -12.29 0.53
N ALA A 24 -3.72 -11.85 0.04
CA ALA A 24 -2.90 -12.60 -0.90
C ALA A 24 -2.44 -13.97 -0.36
N ASP A 25 -2.24 -14.08 0.95
CA ASP A 25 -1.80 -15.30 1.62
C ASP A 25 -2.95 -16.16 2.19
N GLY A 26 -4.20 -15.84 1.81
CA GLY A 26 -5.40 -16.66 2.09
C GLY A 26 -6.11 -16.35 3.41
N TYR A 27 -5.53 -15.51 4.27
CA TYR A 27 -6.21 -14.89 5.40
C TYR A 27 -5.62 -13.50 5.64
N ALA A 28 -6.49 -12.50 5.79
CA ALA A 28 -6.05 -11.16 6.18
C ALA A 28 -5.82 -11.13 7.70
N ASP A 29 -4.58 -10.86 8.11
CA ASP A 29 -4.27 -10.62 9.51
C ASP A 29 -5.04 -9.39 10.04
N GLU A 30 -5.39 -9.38 11.33
CA GLU A 30 -6.14 -8.27 11.94
C GLU A 30 -5.43 -6.92 11.76
N LEU A 31 -4.10 -6.89 11.79
CA LEU A 31 -3.32 -5.67 11.59
C LEU A 31 -3.42 -5.17 10.15
N GLN A 32 -3.36 -6.06 9.17
CA GLN A 32 -3.49 -5.71 7.75
C GLN A 32 -4.90 -5.22 7.43
N ALA A 33 -5.93 -5.90 7.95
CA ALA A 33 -7.32 -5.45 7.84
C ALA A 33 -7.53 -4.09 8.52
N GLY A 34 -6.91 -3.86 9.68
CA GLY A 34 -6.88 -2.57 10.36
C GLY A 34 -6.24 -1.47 9.52
N MET A 35 -5.12 -1.77 8.85
CA MET A 35 -4.45 -0.82 7.95
C MET A 35 -5.32 -0.45 6.75
N VAL A 36 -6.03 -1.42 6.14
CA VAL A 36 -6.99 -1.13 5.07
C VAL A 36 -8.08 -0.17 5.56
N GLU A 37 -8.58 -0.36 6.78
CA GLU A 37 -9.59 0.53 7.35
C GLU A 37 -9.05 1.93 7.64
N ILE A 38 -7.81 2.03 8.14
CA ILE A 38 -7.12 3.32 8.30
C ILE A 38 -6.98 4.04 6.95
N LEU A 39 -6.64 3.33 5.87
CA LEU A 39 -6.55 3.93 4.53
C LEU A 39 -7.91 4.51 4.08
N LYS A 40 -9.01 3.80 4.32
CA LYS A 40 -10.36 4.32 4.03
C LYS A 40 -10.67 5.57 4.84
N GLN A 41 -10.35 5.58 6.13
CA GLN A 41 -10.56 6.73 7.01
C GLN A 41 -9.71 7.94 6.63
N GLN A 42 -8.51 7.70 6.08
CA GLN A 42 -7.62 8.75 5.58
C GLN A 42 -7.97 9.24 4.17
N SER A 43 -8.90 8.57 3.48
CA SER A 43 -9.33 8.95 2.14
C SER A 43 -10.34 10.09 2.17
N GLU A 44 -10.55 10.72 1.02
CA GLU A 44 -11.53 11.79 0.86
C GLU A 44 -12.96 11.32 1.15
N THR A 45 -13.77 12.25 1.64
CA THR A 45 -15.19 11.95 1.92
C THR A 45 -15.89 11.55 0.63
N GLY A 46 -16.61 10.43 0.66
CA GLY A 46 -17.34 9.91 -0.50
C GLY A 46 -16.48 9.12 -1.49
N VAL A 47 -15.22 8.81 -1.15
CA VAL A 47 -14.47 7.80 -1.91
C VAL A 47 -15.24 6.48 -1.89
N ALA A 48 -15.37 5.86 -3.07
CA ALA A 48 -15.87 4.52 -3.20
C ALA A 48 -14.73 3.63 -3.67
N GLU A 49 -14.64 2.44 -3.07
CA GLU A 49 -13.74 1.41 -3.55
C GLU A 49 -14.01 1.11 -5.03
N ARG A 50 -12.92 0.98 -5.78
CA ARG A 50 -12.98 0.74 -7.21
C ARG A 50 -12.07 -0.42 -7.56
N GLU A 51 -12.68 -1.49 -8.04
CA GLU A 51 -11.96 -2.59 -8.67
C GLU A 51 -11.17 -2.10 -9.90
N ILE A 52 -9.93 -2.57 -10.02
CA ILE A 52 -9.04 -2.21 -11.12
C ILE A 52 -8.15 -3.40 -11.48
N SER A 53 -7.97 -3.64 -12.77
CA SER A 53 -7.05 -4.67 -13.24
C SER A 53 -5.60 -4.18 -13.23
N ILE A 54 -4.65 -5.11 -13.11
CA ILE A 54 -3.22 -4.80 -13.18
C ILE A 54 -2.86 -4.00 -14.44
N ASN A 55 -3.49 -4.30 -15.58
CA ASN A 55 -3.19 -3.63 -16.86
C ASN A 55 -3.61 -2.15 -16.89
N GLU A 56 -4.52 -1.72 -16.01
CA GLU A 56 -5.02 -0.35 -15.94
C GLU A 56 -4.18 0.54 -15.00
N LEU A 57 -3.32 -0.06 -14.17
CA LEU A 57 -2.55 0.65 -13.14
C LEU A 57 -1.68 1.77 -13.72
N GLY A 58 -0.93 1.50 -14.79
CA GLY A 58 -0.07 2.51 -15.43
C GLY A 58 -0.84 3.71 -16.00
N THR A 59 -2.10 3.50 -16.40
CA THR A 59 -2.98 4.56 -16.92
C THR A 59 -3.57 5.39 -15.79
N LEU A 60 -4.05 4.74 -14.72
CA LEU A 60 -4.66 5.43 -13.59
C LEU A 60 -3.61 6.15 -12.73
N PHE A 61 -2.49 5.51 -12.44
CA PHE A 61 -1.37 6.05 -11.67
C PHE A 61 -0.27 6.50 -12.64
N ASN A 62 -0.57 7.54 -13.41
CA ASN A 62 0.26 7.99 -14.52
C ASN A 62 1.42 8.93 -14.14
N THR A 63 1.46 9.42 -12.90
CA THR A 63 2.55 10.28 -12.40
C THR A 63 3.46 9.52 -11.44
N LYS A 64 4.75 9.92 -11.37
CA LYS A 64 5.69 9.34 -10.40
C LYS A 64 5.18 9.47 -8.96
N LEU A 65 4.58 10.61 -8.62
CA LEU A 65 4.00 10.86 -7.31
C LEU A 65 2.89 9.85 -6.99
N ALA A 66 1.96 9.62 -7.92
CA ALA A 66 0.84 8.70 -7.71
C ALA A 66 1.32 7.24 -7.61
N LYS A 67 2.24 6.81 -8.49
CA LYS A 67 2.84 5.46 -8.48
C LYS A 67 3.49 5.15 -7.14
N TYR A 68 4.33 6.07 -6.67
CA TYR A 68 5.08 5.86 -5.43
C TYR A 68 4.18 5.96 -4.21
N SER A 69 3.20 6.88 -4.22
CA SER A 69 2.23 6.99 -3.12
C SER A 69 1.40 5.70 -3.00
N LEU A 70 0.94 5.13 -4.12
CA LEU A 70 0.28 3.82 -4.13
C LEU A 70 1.17 2.74 -3.51
N LEU A 71 2.39 2.56 -4.03
CA LEU A 71 3.27 1.49 -3.57
C LEU A 71 3.65 1.63 -2.09
N LEU A 72 3.88 2.86 -1.60
CA LEU A 72 4.16 3.12 -0.19
C LEU A 72 3.00 2.71 0.72
N GLU A 73 1.76 2.98 0.32
CA GLU A 73 0.58 2.58 1.11
C GLU A 73 0.37 1.07 1.08
N LEU A 74 0.56 0.41 -0.08
CA LEU A 74 0.46 -1.05 -0.19
C LEU A 74 1.54 -1.77 0.61
N LEU A 75 2.78 -1.27 0.60
CA LEU A 75 3.86 -1.75 1.46
C LEU A 75 3.54 -1.54 2.94
N GLY A 76 2.90 -0.41 3.29
CA GLY A 76 2.42 -0.15 4.64
C GLY A 76 1.39 -1.17 5.12
N VAL A 77 0.54 -1.69 4.21
CA VAL A 77 -0.40 -2.77 4.51
C VAL A 77 0.35 -4.09 4.69
N ALA A 78 1.15 -4.50 3.70
CA ALA A 78 1.87 -5.78 3.72
C ALA A 78 2.80 -5.91 4.94
N LEU A 79 3.54 -4.85 5.29
CA LEU A 79 4.53 -4.87 6.38
C LEU A 79 3.95 -4.63 7.78
N SER A 80 2.62 -4.50 7.90
CA SER A 80 1.97 -4.07 9.16
C SER A 80 2.00 -5.11 10.28
N ASN A 81 2.14 -6.40 9.94
CA ASN A 81 2.19 -7.53 10.87
C ASN A 81 3.61 -8.08 11.07
N ASP A 82 4.65 -7.35 10.65
CA ASP A 82 6.06 -7.77 10.68
C ASP A 82 6.41 -9.02 9.82
N GLU A 83 5.46 -9.55 9.07
CA GLU A 83 5.65 -10.71 8.20
C GLU A 83 5.35 -10.31 6.75
N TYR A 84 6.41 -10.09 5.95
CA TYR A 84 6.24 -9.86 4.52
C TYR A 84 6.14 -11.20 3.79
N HIS A 85 4.92 -11.68 3.59
CA HIS A 85 4.70 -13.00 3.02
C HIS A 85 4.98 -13.05 1.51
N ALA A 86 5.21 -14.26 0.99
CA ALA A 86 5.65 -14.45 -0.39
C ALA A 86 4.58 -14.04 -1.43
N ASN A 87 3.28 -14.24 -1.13
CA ASN A 87 2.22 -13.88 -2.08
C ASN A 87 1.97 -12.36 -2.07
N GLU A 88 1.96 -11.71 -0.91
CA GLU A 88 1.99 -10.24 -0.80
C GLU A 88 3.15 -9.63 -1.59
N GLN A 89 4.36 -10.17 -1.41
CA GLN A 89 5.56 -9.69 -2.11
C GLN A 89 5.41 -9.85 -3.62
N SER A 90 4.97 -11.04 -4.07
CA SER A 90 4.71 -11.31 -5.48
C SER A 90 3.70 -10.34 -6.07
N LEU A 91 2.62 -10.01 -5.34
CA LEU A 91 1.58 -9.12 -5.81
C LEU A 91 2.06 -7.66 -5.90
N ILE A 92 2.78 -7.16 -4.90
CA ILE A 92 3.39 -5.82 -4.92
C ILE A 92 4.40 -5.70 -6.07
N VAL A 93 5.22 -6.74 -6.31
CA VAL A 93 6.15 -6.79 -7.45
C VAL A 93 5.43 -6.71 -8.80
N GLN A 94 4.30 -7.40 -8.94
CA GLN A 94 3.47 -7.34 -10.16
C GLN A 94 2.89 -5.93 -10.36
N TYR A 95 2.38 -5.31 -9.30
CA TYR A 95 1.87 -3.94 -9.36
C TYR A 95 2.96 -2.94 -9.73
N ALA A 96 4.13 -3.00 -9.08
CA ALA A 96 5.27 -2.15 -9.40
C ALA A 96 5.70 -2.29 -10.86
N SER A 97 5.73 -3.53 -11.37
CA SER A 97 6.06 -3.81 -12.78
C SER A 97 5.06 -3.16 -13.73
N SER A 98 3.75 -3.26 -13.47
CA SER A 98 2.72 -2.61 -14.28
C SER A 98 2.79 -1.06 -14.23
N LEU A 99 3.20 -0.52 -13.08
CA LEU A 99 3.41 0.92 -12.89
C LEU A 99 4.69 1.42 -13.59
N ASN A 100 5.50 0.54 -14.19
CA ASN A 100 6.86 0.83 -14.68
C ASN A 100 7.76 1.40 -13.58
N VAL A 101 7.71 0.82 -12.38
CA VAL A 101 8.63 1.09 -11.27
C VAL A 101 9.64 -0.06 -11.22
N SER A 102 10.93 0.27 -11.27
CA SER A 102 11.99 -0.74 -11.25
C SER A 102 12.09 -1.43 -9.88
N GLN A 103 12.72 -2.60 -9.85
CA GLN A 103 12.94 -3.34 -8.60
C GLN A 103 13.83 -2.55 -7.62
N ASP A 104 14.82 -1.82 -8.12
CA ASP A 104 15.66 -0.96 -7.27
C ASP A 104 14.85 0.17 -6.63
N GLU A 105 13.95 0.81 -7.40
CA GLU A 105 13.05 1.82 -6.87
C GLU A 105 12.07 1.23 -5.86
N LEU A 106 11.48 0.07 -6.14
CA LEU A 106 10.58 -0.62 -5.20
C LEU A 106 11.30 -0.95 -3.89
N HIS A 107 12.52 -1.47 -3.96
CA HIS A 107 13.33 -1.78 -2.78
C HIS A 107 13.62 -0.54 -1.93
N LEU A 108 13.86 0.62 -2.56
CA LEU A 108 14.03 1.88 -1.83
C LEU A 108 12.76 2.29 -1.08
N LEU A 109 11.58 2.09 -1.69
CA LEU A 109 10.29 2.37 -1.04
C LEU A 109 10.05 1.42 0.14
N GLU A 110 10.30 0.12 -0.04
CA GLU A 110 10.19 -0.90 1.00
C GLU A 110 11.08 -0.56 2.20
N LYS A 111 12.37 -0.28 1.96
CA LYS A 111 13.33 0.10 3.02
C LYS A 111 12.93 1.39 3.75
N TRP A 112 12.21 2.30 3.09
CA TRP A 112 11.70 3.49 3.75
C TRP A 112 10.52 3.16 4.68
N VAL A 113 9.59 2.30 4.26
CA VAL A 113 8.44 1.87 5.07
C VAL A 113 8.90 1.08 6.30
N GLU A 114 9.85 0.16 6.14
CA GLU A 114 10.44 -0.58 7.26
C GLU A 114 11.03 0.37 8.32
N LYS A 115 11.77 1.41 7.88
CA LYS A 115 12.33 2.42 8.78
C LYS A 115 11.24 3.22 9.50
N GLN A 116 10.16 3.56 8.80
CA GLN A 116 9.03 4.26 9.40
C GLN A 116 8.37 3.41 10.49
N PHE A 117 8.15 2.12 10.26
CA PHE A 117 7.62 1.21 11.29
C PHE A 117 8.58 1.05 12.47
N ALA A 118 9.89 0.94 12.22
CA ALA A 118 10.89 0.87 13.28
C ALA A 118 10.84 2.11 14.19
N LEU A 119 10.77 3.31 13.60
CA LEU A 119 10.63 4.57 14.34
C LEU A 119 9.30 4.65 15.10
N GLN A 120 8.21 4.14 14.51
CA GLN A 120 6.90 4.09 15.16
C GLN A 120 6.92 3.19 16.40
N LYS A 121 7.58 2.04 16.33
CA LYS A 121 7.75 1.14 17.48
C LYS A 121 8.60 1.78 18.57
N GLU A 122 9.69 2.46 18.19
CA GLU A 122 10.57 3.17 19.13
C GLU A 122 9.80 4.23 19.92
N ILE A 123 9.03 5.10 19.25
CA ILE A 123 8.25 6.12 19.96
C ILE A 123 7.12 5.53 20.81
N ASN A 124 6.46 4.46 20.33
CA ASN A 124 5.41 3.79 21.11
C ASN A 124 5.97 3.17 22.40
N ALA A 125 7.17 2.62 22.37
CA ALA A 125 7.84 2.09 23.56
C ALA A 125 8.22 3.20 24.57
N LEU A 126 8.50 4.42 24.10
CA LEU A 126 8.79 5.57 24.95
C LEU A 126 7.53 6.22 25.56
N LEU A 127 6.39 6.09 24.87
CA LEU A 127 5.10 6.65 25.30
C LEU A 127 4.29 5.70 26.21
N ALA A 128 4.67 4.42 26.28
CA ALA A 128 4.06 3.40 27.14
C ALA A 128 4.53 3.51 28.60
#